data_AF-A0A2Z4L9Y0-F1
#
_entry.id   AF-A0A2Z4L9Y0-F1
#
_cell.length_a   1.000
_cell.length_b   1.000
_cell.length_c   1.000
_cell.angle_alpha   90.00
_cell.angle_beta   90.00
_cell.angle_gamma   90.00
#
_symmetry.space_group_name_H-M   'P 1'
#
loop_
_entity.id
_entity.type
_entity.pdbx_description
1 polymer ?
#
loop_
_entity_poly.entity_id
_entity_poly.type
_entity_poly.pdbx_seq_one_letter_code
_entity_poly.pdbx_strand_id
1 'polypeptide(L)' 'MAICRLCGHEFDETKEELLECNCGCGSDKVLCPNCGYDVRVKSNVARRPKTEEEMGFFGKLINKLRMDTN' A
#
# COMPACT_ATOMS: atom_id res chain seq x y z
N MET A 1 11.62 0.96 11.46
CA MET A 1 11.34 1.78 12.67
C MET A 1 10.39 2.86 12.24
N ALA A 2 9.22 2.89 12.89
CA ALA A 2 8.14 3.81 12.62
C ALA A 2 7.95 4.76 13.80
N ILE A 3 7.57 6.01 13.51
CA ILE A 3 7.27 7.03 14.52
C ILE A 3 5.80 7.36 14.44
N CYS A 4 5.08 7.22 15.56
CA CYS A 4 3.69 7.60 15.63
C CYS A 4 3.55 9.14 15.58
N ARG A 5 2.86 9.65 14.56
CA ARG A 5 2.65 11.10 14.40
C ARG A 5 1.68 11.69 15.43
N LEU A 6 0.90 10.86 16.11
CA LEU A 6 -0.04 11.30 17.14
C LEU A 6 0.64 11.46 18.50
N CYS A 7 1.40 10.45 18.95
CA CYS A 7 1.99 10.42 20.30
C CYS A 7 3.51 10.54 20.33
N GLY A 8 4.19 10.57 19.18
CA GLY A 8 5.65 10.66 19.09
C GLY A 8 6.41 9.38 19.45
N HIS A 9 5.71 8.28 19.74
CA HIS A 9 6.35 7.02 20.12
C HIS A 9 7.05 6.35 18.93
N GLU A 10 8.31 5.98 19.11
CA GLU A 10 9.11 5.25 18.14
C GLU A 10 9.05 3.75 18.44
N PHE A 11 8.78 2.93 17.43
CA PHE A 11 8.64 1.49 17.57
C PHE A 11 9.09 0.74 16.30
N ASP A 12 9.23 -0.57 16.43
CA ASP A 12 9.64 -1.44 15.33
C ASP A 12 8.41 -2.01 14.61
N GLU A 13 8.11 -1.49 13.42
CA GLU A 13 6.98 -1.93 12.60
C GLU A 13 7.03 -3.42 12.20
N THR A 14 8.19 -4.07 12.25
CA THR A 14 8.32 -5.50 11.87
C THR A 14 7.84 -6.45 12.97
N LYS A 15 7.70 -5.96 14.20
CA LYS A 15 7.22 -6.73 15.35
C LYS A 15 5.73 -6.57 15.59
N GLU A 16 5.12 -5.58 14.96
CA GLU A 16 3.70 -5.26 15.11
C GLU A 16 2.87 -5.92 14.00
N GLU A 17 1.58 -6.10 14.27
CA GLU A 17 0.66 -6.69 13.30
C GLU A 17 0.39 -5.70 12.14
N LEU A 18 0.61 -6.18 10.91
CA LEU A 18 0.31 -5.42 9.69
C LEU A 18 -1.19 -5.48 9.39
N LEU A 19 -1.78 -4.30 9.31
CA LEU A 19 -3.14 -4.08 8.84
C LEU A 19 -3.09 -3.72 7.36
N GLU A 20 -3.53 -4.64 6.51
CA GLU A 20 -3.70 -4.40 5.08
C GLU A 20 -4.86 -3.43 4.81
N CYS A 21 -4.65 -2.42 3.94
CA CYS A 21 -5.77 -1.63 3.45
C CYS A 21 -6.51 -2.36 2.32
N ASN A 22 -7.71 -2.84 2.62
CA ASN A 22 -8.63 -3.39 1.62
C ASN A 22 -9.15 -2.36 0.59
N CYS A 23 -8.80 -1.08 0.77
CA CYS A 23 -9.19 0.00 -0.12
C CYS A 23 -8.43 0.01 -1.46
N GLY A 24 -7.50 -0.92 -1.69
CA GLY A 24 -6.76 -1.02 -2.95
C GLY A 24 -5.77 0.11 -3.18
N CYS A 25 -5.40 0.90 -2.16
CA CYS A 25 -4.32 1.88 -2.24
C CYS A 25 -2.92 1.24 -2.13
N GLY A 26 -2.83 0.02 -1.60
CA GLY A 26 -1.57 -0.70 -1.41
C GLY A 26 -0.67 -0.12 -0.32
N SER A 27 -1.20 0.69 0.60
CA SER A 27 -0.46 1.10 1.80
C SER A 27 -0.80 0.18 2.95
N ASP A 28 0.23 -0.44 3.51
CA ASP A 28 0.11 -1.20 4.75
C ASP A 28 0.11 -0.23 5.94
N LYS A 29 -0.51 -0.64 7.02
CA LYS A 29 -0.55 0.11 8.28
C LYS A 29 -0.13 -0.79 9.42
N VAL A 30 0.34 -0.20 10.50
CA VAL A 30 0.54 -0.87 11.79
C VAL A 30 -0.12 -0.01 12.86
N LEU A 31 -0.65 -0.65 13.90
CA LEU A 31 -1.16 0.08 15.06
C LEU A 31 0.02 0.53 15.92
N CYS A 32 0.00 1.77 16.39
CA CYS A 32 0.97 2.21 17.38
C CYS A 32 0.71 1.47 18.70
N PRO A 33 1.69 0.75 19.27
CA PRO A 33 1.48 -0.04 20.49
C PRO A 33 1.19 0.83 21.71
N ASN A 34 1.55 2.12 21.68
CA ASN A 34 1.33 3.06 22.77
C ASN A 34 -0.07 3.71 22.76
N CYS A 35 -0.64 3.99 21.58
CA CYS A 35 -1.87 4.80 21.48
C CYS A 35 -2.94 4.24 20.53
N GLY A 36 -2.69 3.11 19.88
CA GLY A 36 -3.62 2.48 18.95
C GLY A 36 -3.84 3.24 17.63
N TYR A 37 -3.07 4.29 17.36
CA TYR A 37 -3.21 5.07 16.13
C TYR A 37 -2.66 4.32 14.90
N ASP A 38 -3.37 4.42 13.79
CA ASP A 38 -2.97 3.89 12.47
C ASP A 38 -1.69 4.59 11.96
N VAL A 39 -0.57 3.90 11.99
CA VAL A 39 0.69 4.38 11.40
C VAL A 39 0.85 3.76 10.02
N ARG A 40 0.83 4.59 8.97
CA ARG A 40 1.11 4.14 7.60
C ARG A 40 2.58 3.77 7.47
N VAL A 41 2.84 2.56 7.03
CA VAL A 41 4.18 2.07 6.72
C VAL A 41 4.33 1.98 5.20
N LYS A 42 5.55 2.18 4.70
CA LYS A 42 5.80 2.01 3.26
C LYS A 42 5.85 0.51 2.99
N SER A 43 4.85 0.02 2.27
CA SER A 43 4.89 -1.33 1.73
C SER A 43 6.06 -1.41 0.73
N ASN A 44 6.99 -2.36 0.94
CA ASN A 44 8.03 -2.69 -0.03
C ASN A 44 7.47 -3.39 -1.28
N VAL A 45 6.15 -3.58 -1.32
CA VAL A 45 5.41 -3.96 -2.53
C VAL A 45 5.40 -2.75 -3.46
N ALA A 46 6.55 -2.49 -4.10
CA ALA A 46 6.56 -1.80 -5.36
C ALA A 46 5.57 -2.53 -6.25
N ARG A 47 4.42 -1.90 -6.55
CA ARG A 47 3.54 -2.38 -7.59
C ARG A 47 4.39 -2.42 -8.85
N ARG A 48 4.87 -3.61 -9.20
CA ARG A 48 5.46 -3.84 -10.50
C ARG A 48 4.41 -3.34 -11.49
N PRO A 49 4.77 -2.48 -12.46
CA PRO A 49 3.85 -2.19 -13.55
C PRO A 49 3.43 -3.55 -14.10
N LYS A 50 2.14 -3.89 -13.97
CA LYS A 50 1.63 -5.14 -14.53
C LYS A 50 2.01 -5.11 -16.00
N THR A 51 2.82 -6.05 -16.46
CA THR A 51 3.10 -6.18 -17.88
C THR A 51 1.81 -6.57 -18.58
N GLU A 52 1.67 -6.28 -19.87
CA GLU A 52 0.45 -6.59 -20.63
C GLU A 52 0.08 -8.09 -20.55
N GLU A 53 1.06 -8.95 -20.30
CA GLU A 53 0.90 -10.39 -20.11
C GLU A 53 0.20 -10.76 -18.79
N GLU A 54 0.43 -9.98 -17.73
CA GLU A 54 -0.20 -10.15 -16.41
C GLU A 54 -1.55 -9.42 -16.29
N MET A 55 -1.86 -8.57 -17.28
CA MET A 55 -3.17 -7.94 -17.39
C MET A 55 -4.16 -8.91 -18.03
N GLY A 56 -5.12 -9.40 -17.24
CA GLY A 56 -6.27 -10.14 -17.77
C GLY A 56 -7.06 -9.33 -18.82
N PHE A 57 -8.05 -9.95 -19.45
CA PHE A 57 -8.83 -9.37 -20.56
C PHE A 57 -9.29 -7.92 -20.31
N PHE A 58 -9.79 -7.62 -19.10
CA PHE A 58 -10.20 -6.27 -18.70
C PHE A 58 -9.04 -5.27 -18.61
N GLY A 59 -7.87 -5.68 -18.14
CA GLY A 59 -6.69 -4.81 -18.04
C GLY A 59 -6.16 -4.39 -19.41
N LYS A 60 -6.17 -5.31 -20.39
CA LYS A 60 -5.81 -5.01 -21.79
C LYS A 60 -6.76 -4.01 -22.43
N LEU A 61 -8.07 -4.14 -22.17
CA LEU A 61 -9.09 -3.25 -22.71
C LEU A 61 -8.91 -1.80 -22.21
N ILE A 62 -8.66 -1.63 -20.91
CA ILE A 62 -8.44 -0.31 -20.28
C ILE A 62 -7.17 0.34 -20.83
N ASN A 63 -6.10 -0.43 -21.04
CA ASN A 63 -4.85 0.10 -21.57
C ASN A 63 -4.99 0.56 -23.03
N LYS A 64 -5.72 -0.21 -23.85
CA LYS A 64 -6.01 0.16 -25.24
C LYS A 64 -6.82 1.46 -25.34
N LEU A 65 -7.89 1.58 -24.56
CA LEU A 65 -8.70 2.81 -24.50
C LEU A 65 -7.89 4.05 -24.10
N ARG A 66 -6.85 3.88 -23.28
CA ARG A 66 -5.96 4.97 -22.86
C ARG A 66 -5.00 5.41 -23.98
N MET A 67 -4.59 4.51 -24.87
CA MET A 67 -3.69 4.83 -25.99
C MET A 67 -4.40 5.57 -27.13
N ASP A 68 -5.69 5.32 -27.34
CA ASP A 68 -6.48 5.95 -28.41
C ASP A 68 -6.88 7.43 -28.14
N THR A 69 -6.43 8.04 -27.01
CA THR A 69 -6.76 9.43 -26.64
C THR A 69 -5.60 10.43 -26.91
N ASN A 70 -4.67 10.13 -27.81
CA ASN A 70 -3.58 11.05 -28.18
C ASN A 70 -3.39 11.12 -29.70
#